data_AF-A0A7C6A4K2-F1
#
_entry.id   AF-A0A7C6A4K2-F1
#
_cell.length_a   1.000
_cell.length_b   1.000
_cell.length_c   1.000
_cell.angle_alpha   90.00
_cell.angle_beta   90.00
_cell.angle_gamma   90.00
#
_symmetry.space_group_name_H-M   'P 1'
#
loop_
_entity.id
_entity.type
_entity.pdbx_description
1 polymer ?
#
loop_
_entity_poly.entity_id
_entity_poly.type
_entity_poly.pdbx_seq_one_letter_code
_entity_poly.pdbx_strand_id
1 'polypeptide(L)'
;MPNCSRDPSLGARTILAALNAADLPALERALDCSLGALPPFPDLPAGQVERLELLWAVASELRRALHRVQRGLSRHLEGAETMLALLRHLARTPPISVASKAV
;
A
#
# COMPACT_ATOMS: atom_id res chain seq x y z
N MET A 1 15.85 -11.20 -2.06
CA MET A 1 14.55 -10.57 -1.75
C MET A 1 14.18 -9.67 -2.92
N PRO A 2 12.91 -9.63 -3.37
CA PRO A 2 12.51 -8.67 -4.41
C PRO A 2 12.80 -7.24 -3.94
N ASN A 3 13.28 -6.39 -4.85
CA ASN A 3 13.50 -4.96 -4.58
C ASN A 3 12.13 -4.28 -4.41
N CYS A 4 11.60 -4.28 -3.18
CA CYS A 4 10.37 -3.59 -2.86
C CYS A 4 10.64 -2.08 -2.71
N SER A 5 9.85 -1.25 -3.40
CA SER A 5 9.98 0.21 -3.32
C SER A 5 9.41 0.74 -2.00
N ARG A 6 10.08 1.75 -1.43
CA ARG A 6 9.63 2.51 -0.25
C ARG A 6 8.77 3.74 -0.62
N ASP A 7 8.37 3.86 -1.88
CA ASP A 7 7.43 4.90 -2.30
C ASP A 7 5.98 4.40 -2.10
N PRO A 8 5.20 5.01 -1.17
CA PRO A 8 3.82 4.61 -0.92
C PRO A 8 2.94 4.76 -2.16
N SER A 9 3.26 5.71 -3.04
CA SER A 9 2.55 5.93 -4.30
C SER A 9 2.79 4.78 -5.26
N LEU A 10 4.04 4.30 -5.37
CA LEU A 10 4.38 3.15 -6.20
C LEU A 10 3.78 1.84 -5.65
N GLY A 11 3.83 1.66 -4.32
CA GLY A 11 3.19 0.52 -3.66
C GLY A 11 1.69 0.48 -3.96
N ALA A 12 0.99 1.60 -3.78
CA ALA A 12 -0.43 1.71 -4.07
C ALA A 12 -0.77 1.45 -5.55
N ARG A 13 0.04 1.97 -6.49
CA ARG A 13 -0.14 1.68 -7.94
C ARG A 13 0.04 0.20 -8.26
N THR A 14 1.04 -0.44 -7.66
CA THR A 14 1.31 -1.87 -7.89
C THR A 14 0.15 -2.74 -7.38
N ILE A 15 -0.38 -2.44 -6.18
CA ILE A 15 -1.57 -3.13 -5.63
C ILE A 15 -2.78 -2.92 -6.55
N LEU A 16 -3.06 -1.67 -6.96
CA LEU A 16 -4.17 -1.37 -7.87
C LEU A 16 -4.05 -2.06 -9.22
N ALA A 17 -2.85 -2.12 -9.79
CA ALA A 17 -2.60 -2.80 -11.06
C ALA A 17 -2.92 -4.30 -10.96
N ALA A 18 -2.47 -4.97 -9.89
CA ALA A 18 -2.76 -6.38 -9.65
C ALA A 18 -4.27 -6.64 -9.44
N LEU A 19 -4.95 -5.79 -8.66
CA LEU A 19 -6.41 -5.85 -8.48
C LEU A 19 -7.17 -5.72 -9.80
N ASN A 20 -6.79 -4.72 -10.62
CA ASN A 20 -7.44 -4.49 -11.92
C ASN A 20 -7.20 -5.64 -12.91
N ALA A 21 -6.03 -6.28 -12.85
CA ALA A 21 -5.69 -7.43 -13.69
C ALA A 21 -6.31 -8.75 -13.17
N ALA A 22 -6.94 -8.74 -11.99
CA ALA A 22 -7.35 -9.94 -11.27
C ALA A 22 -6.21 -10.96 -11.09
N ASP A 23 -4.97 -10.48 -10.95
CA ASP A 23 -3.77 -11.31 -10.81
C ASP A 23 -3.44 -11.48 -9.32
N LEU A 24 -3.93 -12.59 -8.75
CA LEU A 24 -3.74 -12.92 -7.35
C LEU A 24 -2.26 -13.08 -6.95
N PRO A 25 -1.41 -13.85 -7.68
CA PRO A 25 0.03 -13.91 -7.39
C PRO A 25 0.73 -12.54 -7.41
N ALA A 26 0.38 -11.66 -8.36
CA ALA A 26 0.93 -10.30 -8.39
C ALA A 26 0.44 -9.47 -7.18
N LEU A 27 -0.81 -9.64 -6.79
CA LEU A 27 -1.39 -8.95 -5.64
C LEU A 27 -0.71 -9.36 -4.33
N GLU A 28 -0.51 -10.66 -4.10
CA GLU A 28 0.18 -11.17 -2.91
C GLU A 28 1.61 -10.63 -2.82
N ARG A 29 2.36 -10.64 -3.94
CA ARG A 29 3.71 -10.03 -3.99
C ARG A 29 3.68 -8.53 -3.71
N ALA A 30 2.72 -7.79 -4.24
CA ALA A 30 2.58 -6.35 -4.02
C ALA A 30 2.27 -6.03 -2.55
N LEU A 31 1.41 -6.84 -1.92
CA LEU A 31 1.09 -6.75 -0.51
C LEU A 31 2.29 -7.08 0.37
N ASP A 32 2.99 -8.18 0.12
CA ASP A 32 4.20 -8.54 0.85
C ASP A 32 5.27 -7.46 0.75
N CYS A 33 5.45 -6.86 -0.44
CA CYS A 33 6.35 -5.73 -0.60
C CYS A 33 5.95 -4.50 0.20
N SER A 34 4.65 -4.19 0.26
CA SER A 34 4.12 -3.04 1.00
C SER A 34 4.11 -3.27 2.51
N LEU A 35 4.08 -4.53 2.94
CA LEU A 35 4.10 -4.96 4.34
C LEU A 35 5.49 -5.33 4.85
N GLY A 36 6.52 -5.21 4.01
CA GLY A 36 7.91 -5.40 4.42
C GLY A 36 8.25 -4.55 5.65
N ALA A 37 9.29 -4.97 6.38
CA ALA A 37 9.67 -4.31 7.62
C ALA A 37 9.78 -2.79 7.42
N LEU A 38 8.95 -2.03 8.14
CA LEU A 38 9.07 -0.58 8.22
C LEU A 38 10.43 -0.32 8.90
N PRO A 39 11.45 0.19 8.20
CA PRO A 39 12.68 0.58 8.87
C PRO A 39 12.35 1.70 9.86
N PRO A 40 13.22 1.98 10.85
CA PRO A 40 13.13 3.26 11.53
C PRO A 40 13.12 4.37 10.48
N PHE A 41 12.23 5.36 10.64
CA PHE A 41 12.06 6.48 9.73
C PHE A 41 12.67 7.79 10.27
N PRO A 42 13.92 7.82 10.76
CA PRO A 42 14.45 9.02 11.39
C PRO A 42 14.58 10.19 10.40
N ASP A 43 14.72 9.89 9.10
CA ASP A 43 15.04 10.88 8.06
C ASP A 43 13.91 11.14 7.05
N LEU A 44 12.72 10.57 7.25
CA LEU A 44 11.59 10.83 6.35
C LEU A 44 10.77 12.05 6.82
N PRO A 45 10.31 12.92 5.88
CA PRO A 45 9.34 13.95 6.21
C PRO A 45 8.08 13.34 6.85
N ALA A 46 7.47 13.99 7.84
CA ALA A 46 6.29 13.49 8.55
C ALA A 46 5.17 13.04 7.59
N GLY A 47 4.86 13.85 6.57
CA GLY A 47 3.83 13.47 5.58
C GLY A 47 4.21 12.27 4.69
N GLN A 48 5.50 11.92 4.57
CA GLN A 48 5.93 10.69 3.91
C GLN A 48 5.76 9.48 4.84
N VAL A 49 6.03 9.65 6.14
CA VAL A 49 5.80 8.62 7.17
C VAL A 49 4.32 8.27 7.27
N GLU A 50 3.45 9.28 7.43
CA GLU A 50 1.99 9.10 7.48
C GLU A 50 1.46 8.31 6.28
N ARG A 51 2.00 8.58 5.09
CA ARG A 51 1.59 7.90 3.86
C ARG A 51 2.07 6.46 3.79
N LEU A 52 3.26 6.16 4.32
CA LEU A 52 3.75 4.80 4.45
C LEU A 52 2.92 4.01 5.47
N GLU A 53 2.60 4.62 6.61
CA GLU A 53 1.71 4.04 7.62
C GLU A 53 0.32 3.76 7.05
N LEU A 54 -0.24 4.70 6.28
CA LEU A 54 -1.53 4.51 5.62
C LEU A 54 -1.47 3.37 4.59
N LEU A 55 -0.43 3.32 3.74
CA LEU A 55 -0.25 2.21 2.81
C LEU A 55 -0.16 0.88 3.56
N TRP A 56 0.62 0.83 4.64
CA TRP A 56 0.82 -0.37 5.44
C TRP A 56 -0.49 -0.86 6.09
N ALA A 57 -1.29 0.06 6.63
CA ALA A 57 -2.60 -0.25 7.21
C ALA A 57 -3.55 -0.82 6.15
N VAL A 58 -3.65 -0.17 4.99
CA VAL A 58 -4.53 -0.63 3.90
C VAL A 58 -4.06 -1.98 3.33
N ALA A 59 -2.76 -2.17 3.12
CA ALA A 59 -2.21 -3.44 2.66
C ALA A 59 -2.44 -4.57 3.68
N SER A 60 -2.36 -4.28 4.98
CA SER A 60 -2.60 -5.25 6.04
C SER A 60 -4.06 -5.72 6.05
N GLU A 61 -4.99 -4.77 5.97
CA GLU A 61 -6.41 -5.09 5.94
C GLU A 61 -6.81 -5.80 4.65
N LEU A 62 -6.26 -5.40 3.49
CA LEU A 62 -6.52 -6.08 2.23
C LEU A 62 -6.01 -7.53 2.25
N ARG A 63 -4.82 -7.77 2.81
CA ARG A 63 -4.29 -9.13 2.99
C ARG A 63 -5.17 -9.98 3.90
N ARG A 64 -5.64 -9.43 5.03
CA ARG A 64 -6.56 -10.12 5.94
C ARG A 64 -7.88 -10.46 5.24
N ALA A 65 -8.45 -9.53 4.48
CA ALA A 65 -9.67 -9.74 3.73
C ALA A 65 -9.49 -10.83 2.65
N LEU A 66 -8.38 -10.81 1.91
CA LEU A 66 -8.00 -11.87 0.97
C LEU A 66 -7.92 -13.24 1.63
N HIS A 67 -7.21 -13.36 2.76
CA HIS A 67 -7.13 -14.61 3.49
C HIS A 67 -8.50 -15.13 3.96
N ARG A 68 -9.42 -14.23 4.38
CA ARG A 68 -10.78 -14.62 4.74
C ARG A 68 -11.54 -15.19 3.53
N VAL A 69 -11.45 -14.53 2.38
CA VAL A 69 -12.10 -14.99 1.13
C VAL A 69 -11.51 -16.32 0.66
N GLN A 70 -10.18 -16.46 0.63
CA GLN A 70 -9.49 -17.70 0.23
C GLN A 70 -9.87 -18.89 1.14
N ARG A 71 -10.14 -18.65 2.43
CA ARG A 71 -10.60 -19.68 3.37
C ARG A 71 -12.11 -19.92 3.35
N GLY A 72 -12.85 -19.24 2.47
CA GLY A 72 -14.31 -19.33 2.41
C GLY A 72 -15.04 -18.72 3.60
N LEU A 73 -14.35 -17.93 4.44
CA LEU A 73 -14.91 -17.28 5.63
C LEU A 73 -15.68 -15.99 5.28
N SER A 74 -15.48 -15.47 4.06
CA SER A 74 -16.31 -14.40 3.50
C SER A 74 -16.50 -14.62 2.01
N ARG A 75 -17.63 -14.12 1.48
CA ARG A 75 -17.94 -14.13 0.05
C ARG A 75 -17.48 -12.87 -0.67
N HIS A 76 -17.09 -11.82 0.07
CA HIS A 76 -16.70 -10.53 -0.49
C HIS A 76 -15.63 -9.84 0.36
N LEU A 77 -14.93 -8.88 -0.26
CA LEU A 77 -13.96 -8.04 0.43
C LEU A 77 -14.70 -6.90 1.15
N GLU A 78 -14.96 -7.09 2.43
CA GLU A 78 -15.51 -6.03 3.30
C GLU A 78 -14.59 -4.80 3.29
N GLY A 79 -15.17 -3.60 3.14
CA GLY A 79 -14.39 -2.36 3.08
C GLY A 79 -13.61 -2.14 1.78
N ALA A 80 -13.85 -2.94 0.74
CA ALA A 80 -13.14 -2.83 -0.54
C ALA A 80 -13.22 -1.43 -1.17
N GLU A 81 -14.38 -0.77 -1.12
CA GLU A 81 -14.54 0.57 -1.69
C GLU A 81 -13.63 1.59 -1.00
N THR A 82 -13.59 1.58 0.34
CA THR A 82 -12.72 2.45 1.13
C THR A 82 -11.25 2.16 0.85
N MET A 83 -10.85 0.88 0.84
CA MET A 83 -9.47 0.50 0.53
C MET A 83 -9.07 0.94 -0.88
N LEU A 84 -9.93 0.77 -1.88
CA LEU A 84 -9.70 1.23 -3.25
C LEU A 84 -9.60 2.75 -3.33
N ALA A 85 -10.45 3.49 -2.60
CA ALA A 85 -10.38 4.95 -2.55
C ALA A 85 -9.05 5.44 -1.95
N LEU A 86 -8.62 4.85 -0.84
CA LEU A 86 -7.34 5.17 -0.18
C LEU A 86 -6.13 4.82 -1.06
N LEU A 87 -6.14 3.65 -1.69
CA LEU A 87 -5.08 3.28 -2.65
C LEU A 87 -5.03 4.24 -3.83
N ARG A 88 -6.18 4.64 -4.39
CA ARG A 88 -6.24 5.62 -5.48
C ARG A 88 -5.73 7.00 -5.04
N HIS A 89 -6.05 7.40 -3.82
CA HIS A 89 -5.52 8.63 -3.23
C HIS A 89 -3.99 8.57 -3.14
N LEU A 90 -3.44 7.54 -2.48
CA LEU A 90 -1.99 7.34 -2.36
C LEU A 90 -1.28 7.27 -3.72
N ALA A 91 -1.89 6.62 -4.71
CA ALA A 91 -1.33 6.48 -6.05
C ALA A 91 -1.25 7.80 -6.82
N ARG A 92 -2.18 8.74 -6.59
CA ARG A 92 -2.23 10.03 -7.30
C ARG A 92 -1.35 11.09 -6.67
N THR A 93 -1.16 11.05 -5.37
CA THR A 93 -0.40 12.08 -4.66
C THR A 93 1.10 11.88 -4.94
N PRO A 94 1.83 12.84 -5.52
CA PRO A 94 3.27 12.73 -5.70
C PRO A 94 3.99 12.67 -4.32
N PRO A 95 5.20 12.10 -4.23
CA PRO A 95 6.02 12.22 -3.02
C PRO A 95 6.21 13.70 -2.68
N ILE A 96 6.16 14.04 -1.40
CA ILE A 96 6.34 15.43 -0.96
C ILE A 96 7.74 15.86 -1.36
N SER A 97 7.85 16.77 -2.33
CA SER A 97 9.13 17.36 -2.73
C SER A 97 9.61 18.23 -1.58
N VAL A 98 10.74 17.87 -0.99
CA VAL A 98 11.47 18.69 -0.02
C VAL A 98 12.15 19.83 -0.79
N ALA A 99 11.36 20.78 -1.29
CA ALA A 99 11.90 22.05 -1.76
C ALA A 99 12.22 22.90 -0.53
N SER A 100 13.52 23.07 -0.30
CA SER A 100 14.19 23.83 0.75
C SER A 100 13.43 25.03 1.32
N LYS A 101 13.38 25.10 2.65
CA LYS A 101 13.57 26.38 3.33
C LYS A 101 14.91 26.34 4.06
N ALA A 102 15.95 26.80 3.36
CA ALA A 102 17.09 27.40 4.03
C ALA A 102 16.64 28.79 4.49
N VAL A 103 16.66 29.02 5.80
CA VAL A 103 16.69 30.35 6.43
C VAL A 103 17.87 30.32 7.37
#